data_AF-A0A7X5DZT3-F1
#
_entry.id   AF-A0A7X5DZT3-F1
#
_cell.length_a   1.000
_cell.length_b   1.000
_cell.length_c   1.000
_cell.angle_alpha   90.00
_cell.angle_beta   90.00
_cell.angle_gamma   90.00
#
_symmetry.space_group_name_H-M   'P 1'
#
loop_
_entity.id
_entity.type
_entity.pdbx_description
1 polymer ?
#
loop_
_entity_poly.entity_id
_entity_poly.type
_entity_poly.pdbx_seq_one_letter_code
_entity_poly.pdbx_strand_id
1 'polypeptide(L)'
;MVYLCRILNTFSPIALVKVSAAKDQLAADEAKRQAEEDAARARAAQQEQGSGGDVIVAPPQPADGGAHITNVSPQPAPAPATEQPKNKRFYMSVPLDTTRIGRDVQRLVEEVITHLTTADGTQVEVSLEVNVQAPDGLSQQIVRTVSENCRTLHVEDFGFEE
;
A
#
# COMPACT_ATOMS: atom_id res chain seq x y z
N MET A 1 37.74 -12.95 -14.45
CA MET A 1 37.98 -12.59 -15.87
C MET A 1 37.84 -13.86 -16.68
N VAL A 2 36.87 -14.03 -17.58
CA VAL A 2 36.47 -13.10 -18.65
C VAL A 2 34.95 -13.14 -18.83
N TYR A 3 34.30 -12.02 -18.53
CA TYR A 3 33.03 -11.62 -19.13
C TYR A 3 33.27 -11.41 -20.64
N LEU A 4 32.38 -11.91 -21.52
CA LEU A 4 31.63 -11.11 -22.50
C LEU A 4 30.91 -12.00 -23.56
N CYS A 5 29.67 -11.63 -23.86
CA CYS A 5 28.99 -11.85 -25.15
C CYS A 5 28.35 -13.22 -25.43
N ARG A 6 27.14 -13.39 -24.89
CA ARG A 6 26.03 -13.93 -25.68
C ARG A 6 24.77 -13.08 -25.47
N ILE A 7 24.91 -11.79 -25.81
CA ILE A 7 23.80 -10.98 -26.30
C ILE A 7 23.69 -11.28 -27.80
N LEU A 8 22.45 -11.25 -28.29
CA LEU A 8 21.98 -11.41 -29.67
C LEU A 8 21.46 -12.80 -30.03
N ASN A 9 20.12 -12.85 -30.09
CA ASN A 9 19.32 -13.50 -31.12
C ASN A 9 18.39 -14.65 -30.66
N THR A 10 17.34 -14.30 -29.93
CA THR A 10 15.99 -14.79 -30.25
C THR A 10 14.98 -13.67 -30.03
N PHE A 11 14.89 -12.83 -31.05
CA PHE A 11 13.74 -12.05 -31.51
C PHE A 11 12.48 -12.02 -30.59
N SER A 12 12.33 -10.89 -29.89
CA SER A 12 11.03 -10.19 -29.82
C SER A 12 10.70 -9.70 -31.24
N PRO A 13 9.44 -9.82 -31.68
CA PRO A 13 8.58 -8.64 -31.64
C PRO A 13 7.12 -9.01 -31.33
N ILE A 14 6.58 -8.46 -30.24
CA ILE A 14 5.32 -7.66 -30.17
C ILE A 14 5.30 -7.08 -28.74
N ALA A 15 6.28 -6.24 -28.45
CA ALA A 15 6.08 -5.11 -27.54
C ALA A 15 5.92 -3.86 -28.42
N LEU A 16 4.88 -3.86 -29.24
CA LEU A 16 4.24 -2.63 -29.69
C LEU A 16 3.01 -2.43 -28.81
N VAL A 17 3.25 -2.32 -27.50
CA VAL A 17 2.35 -1.54 -26.66
C VAL A 17 2.31 -0.18 -27.34
N LYS A 18 1.15 0.19 -27.88
CA LYS A 18 0.93 1.38 -28.70
C LYS A 18 1.46 2.60 -27.94
N VAL A 19 2.71 3.00 -28.20
CA VAL A 19 3.33 4.19 -27.62
C VAL A 19 2.54 5.45 -28.01
N SER A 20 1.69 5.38 -29.05
CA SER A 20 0.72 6.43 -29.36
C SER A 20 -0.33 6.61 -28.27
N ALA A 21 -1.00 5.54 -27.82
CA ALA A 21 -2.07 5.63 -26.83
C ALA A 21 -1.59 6.15 -25.47
N ALA A 22 -0.35 5.83 -25.08
CA ALA A 22 0.26 6.33 -23.84
C ALA A 22 0.67 7.82 -23.94
N LYS A 23 1.10 8.29 -25.12
CA LYS A 23 1.45 9.71 -25.34
C LYS A 23 0.21 10.59 -25.48
N ASP A 24 -0.86 10.07 -26.09
CA ASP A 24 -2.13 10.79 -26.24
C ASP A 24 -2.82 11.02 -24.87
N GLN A 25 -2.70 10.09 -23.93
CA GLN A 25 -3.23 10.27 -22.56
C GLN A 25 -2.50 11.37 -21.77
N LEU A 26 -1.19 11.55 -21.99
CA LEU A 26 -0.42 12.62 -21.34
C LEU A 26 -0.78 14.01 -21.91
N ALA A 27 -0.97 14.13 -23.23
CA ALA A 27 -1.32 15.41 -23.86
C ALA A 27 -2.75 15.88 -23.52
N ALA A 28 -3.70 14.95 -23.37
CA ALA A 28 -5.08 15.28 -23.02
C ALA A 28 -5.22 15.74 -21.55
N ASP A 29 -4.43 15.17 -20.64
CA ASP A 29 -4.45 15.54 -19.21
C ASP A 29 -3.83 16.93 -18.99
N GLU A 30 -2.74 17.24 -19.69
CA GLU A 30 -2.09 18.56 -19.62
C GLU A 30 -2.98 19.68 -20.16
N ALA A 31 -3.70 19.45 -21.26
CA ALA A 31 -4.64 20.42 -21.81
C ALA A 31 -5.81 20.72 -20.86
N LYS A 32 -6.29 19.69 -20.14
CA LYS A 32 -7.35 19.88 -19.14
C LYS A 32 -6.86 20.66 -17.92
N ARG A 33 -5.66 20.31 -17.41
CA ARG A 33 -5.06 21.03 -16.27
C ARG A 33 -4.80 22.49 -16.60
N GLN A 34 -4.31 22.78 -17.80
CA GLN A 34 -4.06 24.14 -18.24
C GLN A 34 -5.37 24.95 -18.40
N ALA A 35 -6.44 24.34 -18.94
CA ALA A 35 -7.75 24.99 -19.00
C ALA A 35 -8.37 25.27 -17.63
N GLU A 36 -8.17 24.38 -16.65
CA GLU A 36 -8.62 24.60 -15.26
C GLU A 36 -7.79 25.70 -14.57
N GLU A 37 -6.48 25.77 -14.81
CA GLU A 37 -5.59 26.82 -14.29
C GLU A 37 -5.90 28.20 -14.90
N ASP A 38 -6.13 28.28 -16.22
CA ASP A 38 -6.54 29.52 -16.88
C ASP A 38 -7.95 29.97 -16.42
N ALA A 39 -8.87 29.04 -16.21
CA ALA A 39 -10.19 29.34 -15.65
C ALA A 39 -10.11 29.82 -14.19
N ALA A 40 -9.21 29.24 -13.38
CA ALA A 40 -8.96 29.68 -12.01
C ALA A 40 -8.31 31.08 -11.98
N ARG A 41 -7.38 31.35 -12.90
CA ARG A 41 -6.72 32.66 -13.03
C ARG A 41 -7.68 33.75 -13.49
N ALA A 42 -8.58 33.42 -14.43
CA ALA A 42 -9.63 34.33 -14.87
C ALA A 42 -10.65 34.65 -13.76
N ARG A 43 -10.98 33.66 -12.90
CA ARG A 43 -11.84 33.87 -11.73
C ARG A 43 -11.17 34.72 -10.64
N ALA A 44 -9.88 34.52 -10.40
CA ALA A 44 -9.11 35.33 -9.46
C ALA A 44 -9.02 36.81 -9.91
N ALA A 45 -8.83 37.05 -11.21
CA ALA A 45 -8.79 38.40 -11.77
C ALA A 45 -10.15 39.16 -11.68
N GLN A 46 -11.27 38.45 -11.53
CA GLN A 46 -12.59 39.05 -11.31
C GLN A 46 -12.90 39.37 -9.85
N GLN A 47 -12.14 38.84 -8.88
CA GLN A 47 -12.38 39.04 -7.44
C GLN A 47 -11.60 40.21 -6.82
N GLU A 48 -10.73 40.90 -7.56
CA GLU A 48 -9.97 42.07 -7.07
C GLU A 48 -10.69 43.43 -7.23
N GLN A 49 -11.98 43.45 -7.58
CA GLN A 49 -12.81 44.67 -7.55
C GLN A 49 -13.97 44.56 -6.56
N GLY A 50 -13.68 44.84 -5.28
CA GLY A 50 -14.65 45.08 -4.20
C GLY A 50 -13.94 45.13 -2.85
N SER A 51 -13.33 46.26 -2.43
CA SER A 51 -13.95 47.35 -1.64
C SER A 51 -14.59 46.84 -0.33
N GLY A 52 -14.23 47.21 0.91
CA GLY A 52 -13.35 48.24 1.49
C GLY A 52 -13.81 48.51 2.95
N GLY A 53 -12.93 49.02 3.82
CA GLY A 53 -13.22 49.58 5.17
C GLY A 53 -13.02 48.59 6.32
N ASP A 54 -12.00 48.67 7.18
CA ASP A 54 -11.57 49.69 8.16
C ASP A 54 -12.60 49.97 9.28
N VAL A 55 -12.15 49.82 10.55
CA VAL A 55 -12.34 50.70 11.72
C VAL A 55 -11.96 49.95 13.04
N ILE A 56 -10.74 50.25 13.47
CA ILE A 56 -10.21 50.60 14.81
C ILE A 56 -11.21 50.73 15.99
N VAL A 57 -10.85 50.24 17.20
CA VAL A 57 -10.76 51.01 18.49
C VAL A 57 -10.44 50.08 19.68
N ALA A 58 -9.49 50.54 20.52
CA ALA A 58 -8.96 49.92 21.75
C ALA A 58 -9.40 50.73 23.02
N PRO A 59 -8.78 50.62 24.23
CA PRO A 59 -9.12 49.75 25.39
C PRO A 59 -9.51 50.54 26.69
N PRO A 60 -9.04 50.24 27.94
CA PRO A 60 -9.65 49.44 29.04
C PRO A 60 -9.85 50.23 30.39
N GLN A 61 -10.35 49.60 31.49
CA GLN A 61 -9.99 49.77 32.95
C GLN A 61 -11.11 49.31 33.97
N PRO A 62 -10.89 49.17 35.32
CA PRO A 62 -10.62 47.89 36.00
C PRO A 62 -11.41 47.65 37.35
N ALA A 63 -10.95 46.66 38.13
CA ALA A 63 -11.16 46.42 39.59
C ALA A 63 -12.50 45.74 39.97
N ASP A 64 -12.64 44.93 41.02
CA ASP A 64 -11.80 44.39 42.10
C ASP A 64 -12.59 43.17 42.67
N GLY A 65 -11.95 42.23 43.35
CA GLY A 65 -12.71 41.20 44.08
C GLY A 65 -11.98 39.87 44.26
N GLY A 66 -11.19 39.78 45.33
CA GLY A 66 -10.43 38.60 45.68
C GLY A 66 -11.26 37.33 45.92
N ALA A 67 -10.72 36.20 45.47
CA ALA A 67 -11.11 34.89 45.93
C ALA A 67 -9.86 34.02 46.13
N HIS A 68 -9.55 33.83 47.41
CA HIS A 68 -8.89 32.70 48.04
C HIS A 68 -8.15 31.69 47.12
N ILE A 69 -6.82 31.85 47.04
CA ILE A 69 -5.91 30.82 46.54
C ILE A 69 -5.80 29.71 47.60
N THR A 70 -6.54 28.63 47.41
CA THR A 70 -6.25 27.35 48.07
C THR A 70 -5.36 26.54 47.12
N ASN A 71 -4.05 26.64 47.31
CA ASN A 71 -3.06 25.86 46.58
C ASN A 71 -3.10 24.40 47.06
N VAL A 72 -4.05 23.61 46.56
CA VAL A 72 -4.01 22.16 46.68
C VAL A 72 -3.13 21.67 45.54
N SER A 73 -1.91 21.24 45.87
CA SER A 73 -1.05 20.52 44.93
C SER A 73 -1.83 19.32 44.36
N PRO A 74 -1.97 19.17 43.04
CA PRO A 74 -2.56 17.98 42.48
C PRO A 74 -1.65 16.80 42.81
N GLN A 75 -2.13 15.93 43.69
CA GLN A 75 -1.53 14.61 43.91
C GLN A 75 -1.47 13.90 42.55
N PRO A 76 -0.30 13.38 42.12
CA PRO A 76 -0.23 12.64 40.87
C PRO A 76 -1.22 11.48 40.94
N ALA A 77 -2.24 11.52 40.10
CA ALA A 77 -3.07 10.34 39.89
C ALA A 77 -2.14 9.20 39.46
N PRO A 78 -2.33 7.96 39.96
CA PRO A 78 -1.56 6.82 39.48
C PRO A 78 -1.68 6.79 37.96
N ALA A 79 -0.54 6.82 37.27
CA ALA A 79 -0.53 6.67 35.82
C ALA A 79 -1.31 5.39 35.49
N PRO A 80 -2.26 5.42 34.52
CA PRO A 80 -2.99 4.23 34.15
C PRO A 80 -1.99 3.14 33.80
N ALA A 81 -2.10 1.99 34.47
CA ALA A 81 -1.28 0.83 34.18
C ALA A 81 -1.49 0.50 32.70
N THR A 82 -0.44 0.60 31.90
CA THR A 82 -0.47 0.22 30.50
C THR A 82 -0.80 -1.27 30.43
N GLU A 83 -2.01 -1.59 29.94
CA GLU A 83 -2.39 -2.99 29.71
C GLU A 83 -1.37 -3.62 28.78
N GLN A 84 -0.73 -4.70 29.23
CA GLN A 84 0.23 -5.41 28.41
C GLN A 84 -0.47 -6.00 27.18
N PRO A 85 0.18 -6.00 26.00
CA PRO A 85 -0.40 -6.55 24.79
C PRO A 85 -0.73 -8.03 24.97
N LYS A 86 -2.00 -8.38 24.76
CA LYS A 86 -2.56 -9.72 25.05
C LYS A 86 -2.44 -10.68 23.86
N ASN A 87 -2.27 -10.17 22.64
CA ASN A 87 -2.30 -10.96 21.40
C ASN A 87 -0.90 -11.50 21.08
N LYS A 88 -0.67 -12.78 21.37
CA LYS A 88 0.65 -13.42 21.22
C LYS A 88 0.81 -14.29 19.97
N ARG A 89 -0.30 -14.62 19.30
CA ARG A 89 -0.32 -15.45 18.09
C ARG A 89 -1.41 -14.96 17.15
N PHE A 90 -1.05 -14.81 15.88
CA PHE A 90 -1.97 -14.58 14.78
C PHE A 90 -2.00 -15.81 13.87
N TYR A 91 -3.15 -16.09 13.27
CA TYR A 91 -3.32 -17.11 12.23
C TYR A 91 -4.37 -16.65 11.24
N MET A 92 -4.18 -16.99 9.96
CA MET A 92 -5.12 -16.65 8.88
C MET A 92 -5.09 -17.78 7.86
N SER A 93 -6.26 -18.15 7.34
CA SER A 93 -6.42 -19.01 6.17
C SER A 93 -7.54 -18.44 5.33
N VAL A 94 -7.30 -18.29 4.03
CA VAL A 94 -8.24 -17.72 3.08
C VAL A 94 -8.16 -18.49 1.77
N PRO A 95 -9.29 -18.94 1.19
CA PRO A 95 -9.29 -19.52 -0.14
C PRO A 95 -8.95 -18.43 -1.17
N LEU A 96 -8.03 -18.73 -2.08
CA LEU A 96 -7.59 -17.80 -3.13
C LEU A 96 -8.31 -18.11 -4.45
N ASP A 97 -8.61 -17.07 -5.24
CA ASP A 97 -9.13 -17.25 -6.59
C ASP A 97 -7.98 -17.67 -7.54
N THR A 98 -8.08 -18.88 -8.10
CA THR A 98 -7.08 -19.44 -9.01
C THR A 98 -6.92 -18.64 -10.30
N THR A 99 -7.91 -17.84 -10.69
CA THR A 99 -7.85 -16.97 -11.88
C THR A 99 -7.05 -15.68 -11.62
N ARG A 100 -6.92 -15.26 -10.35
CA ARG A 100 -6.30 -13.99 -9.95
C ARG A 100 -5.37 -14.12 -8.75
N ILE A 101 -4.77 -15.30 -8.56
CA ILE A 101 -3.99 -15.64 -7.37
C ILE A 101 -2.91 -14.61 -7.02
N GLY A 102 -2.19 -14.09 -8.02
CA GLY A 102 -1.13 -13.10 -7.79
C GLY A 102 -1.66 -11.79 -7.18
N ARG A 103 -2.84 -11.33 -7.58
CA ARG A 103 -3.46 -10.13 -7.02
C ARG A 103 -3.90 -10.35 -5.58
N ASP A 104 -4.54 -11.48 -5.31
CA ASP A 104 -5.07 -11.77 -3.98
C ASP A 104 -3.93 -11.95 -2.98
N VAL A 105 -2.89 -12.70 -3.34
CA VAL A 105 -1.67 -12.84 -2.52
C VAL A 105 -1.02 -11.48 -2.28
N GLN A 106 -0.87 -10.65 -3.33
CA GLN A 106 -0.30 -9.33 -3.17
C GLN A 106 -1.09 -8.47 -2.18
N ARG A 107 -2.42 -8.48 -2.28
CA ARG A 107 -3.28 -7.74 -1.34
C ARG A 107 -3.12 -8.25 0.10
N LEU A 108 -3.03 -9.56 0.31
CA LEU A 108 -2.79 -10.14 1.64
C LEU A 108 -1.42 -9.74 2.19
N VAL A 109 -0.41 -9.66 1.31
CA VAL A 109 0.92 -9.19 1.68
C VAL A 109 0.84 -7.74 2.17
N GLU A 110 0.30 -6.84 1.36
CA GLU A 110 0.27 -5.40 1.63
C GLU A 110 -0.59 -5.04 2.85
N GLU A 111 -1.78 -5.64 2.98
CA GLU A 111 -2.77 -5.23 3.96
C GLU A 111 -2.68 -5.98 5.30
N VAL A 112 -2.00 -7.14 5.35
CA VAL A 112 -1.95 -7.98 6.56
C VAL A 112 -0.52 -8.36 6.90
N ILE A 113 0.17 -9.05 6.00
CA ILE A 113 1.49 -9.64 6.31
C ILE A 113 2.51 -8.54 6.58
N THR A 114 2.51 -7.45 5.82
CA THR A 114 3.43 -6.32 6.02
C THR A 114 3.33 -5.79 7.45
N HIS A 115 2.13 -5.55 7.97
CA HIS A 115 1.94 -5.05 9.34
C HIS A 115 2.52 -6.01 10.40
N LEU A 116 2.39 -7.32 10.19
CA LEU A 116 2.96 -8.33 11.08
C LEU A 116 4.49 -8.36 10.99
N THR A 117 5.05 -8.30 9.79
CA THR A 117 6.52 -8.31 9.60
C THR A 117 7.21 -7.05 10.12
N THR A 118 6.49 -5.92 10.21
CA THR A 118 7.02 -4.67 10.77
C THR A 118 6.97 -4.61 12.30
N ALA A 119 6.29 -5.56 12.95
CA ALA A 119 6.17 -5.57 14.41
C ALA A 119 7.44 -6.15 15.06
N ASP A 120 8.02 -5.39 16.00
CA ASP A 120 9.25 -5.77 16.68
C ASP A 120 9.12 -7.10 17.44
N GLY A 121 10.16 -7.93 17.34
CA GLY A 121 10.25 -9.20 18.06
C GLY A 121 9.28 -10.29 17.57
N THR A 122 8.64 -10.11 16.41
CA THR A 122 7.76 -11.12 15.81
C THR A 122 8.53 -12.03 14.86
N GLN A 123 8.15 -13.29 14.83
CA GLN A 123 8.57 -14.24 13.80
C GLN A 123 7.35 -14.56 12.95
N VAL A 124 7.44 -14.25 11.66
CA VAL A 124 6.36 -14.47 10.70
C VAL A 124 6.79 -15.60 9.76
N GLU A 125 5.98 -16.65 9.72
CA GLU A 125 6.10 -17.75 8.77
C GLU A 125 4.94 -17.67 7.79
N VAL A 126 5.23 -17.79 6.50
CA VAL A 126 4.23 -17.75 5.43
C VAL A 126 4.45 -18.96 4.52
N SER A 127 3.39 -19.74 4.33
CA SER A 127 3.41 -20.94 3.50
C SER A 127 2.30 -20.86 2.45
N LEU A 128 2.59 -21.30 1.23
CA LEU A 128 1.61 -21.46 0.15
C LEU A 128 1.40 -22.95 -0.09
N GLU A 129 0.17 -23.42 0.11
CA GLU A 129 -0.25 -24.78 -0.20
C GLU A 129 -1.05 -24.80 -1.50
N VAL A 130 -0.75 -25.74 -2.39
CA VAL A 130 -1.46 -25.93 -3.66
C VAL A 130 -1.98 -27.36 -3.73
N ASN A 131 -3.30 -27.51 -3.70
CA ASN A 131 -3.97 -28.80 -3.84
C ASN A 131 -4.67 -28.87 -5.20
N VAL A 132 -4.41 -29.95 -5.96
CA VAL A 132 -5.00 -30.21 -7.27
C VAL A 132 -5.66 -31.58 -7.24
N GLN A 133 -6.96 -31.61 -7.49
CA GLN A 133 -7.71 -32.85 -7.72
C GLN A 133 -7.84 -33.06 -9.22
N ALA A 134 -7.24 -34.13 -9.74
CA ALA A 134 -7.29 -34.52 -11.14
C ALA A 134 -7.86 -35.94 -11.27
N PRO A 135 -9.20 -36.09 -11.38
CA PRO A 135 -9.86 -37.40 -11.41
C PRO A 135 -9.39 -38.33 -12.53
N ASP A 136 -9.02 -37.74 -13.68
CA ASP A 136 -8.50 -38.47 -14.84
C ASP A 136 -6.96 -38.57 -14.86
N GLY A 137 -6.32 -38.09 -13.80
CA GLY A 137 -4.86 -37.98 -13.68
C GLY A 137 -4.27 -36.76 -14.39
N LEU A 138 -3.00 -36.48 -14.09
CA LEU A 138 -2.21 -35.44 -14.76
C LEU A 138 -1.40 -36.06 -15.90
N SER A 139 -1.28 -35.34 -17.02
CA SER A 139 -0.43 -35.80 -18.13
C SER A 139 1.05 -35.86 -17.70
N GLN A 140 1.81 -36.79 -18.27
CA GLN A 140 3.25 -36.89 -18.00
C GLN A 140 4.01 -35.59 -18.30
N GLN A 141 3.57 -34.82 -19.29
CA GLN A 141 4.14 -33.51 -19.60
C GLN A 141 3.98 -32.55 -18.41
N ILE A 142 2.78 -32.46 -17.83
CA ILE A 142 2.50 -31.60 -16.67
C ILE A 142 3.34 -32.04 -15.48
N VAL A 143 3.33 -33.34 -15.16
CA VAL A 143 4.11 -33.90 -14.04
C VAL A 143 5.59 -33.56 -14.17
N ARG A 144 6.17 -33.73 -15.37
CA ARG A 144 7.57 -33.38 -15.65
C ARG A 144 7.84 -31.89 -15.48
N THR A 145 7.01 -31.04 -16.09
CA THR A 145 7.19 -29.58 -16.04
C THR A 145 7.08 -29.06 -14.60
N VAL A 146 6.07 -29.49 -13.84
CA VAL A 146 5.88 -29.07 -12.45
C VAL A 146 7.04 -29.55 -11.58
N SER A 147 7.45 -30.82 -11.71
CA SER A 147 8.59 -31.35 -10.96
C SER A 147 9.90 -30.61 -11.22
N GLU A 148 10.16 -30.24 -12.47
CA GLU A 148 11.37 -29.48 -12.86
C GLU A 148 11.32 -28.05 -12.29
N ASN A 149 10.16 -27.41 -12.33
CA ASN A 149 9.97 -26.09 -11.73
C ASN A 149 10.15 -26.11 -10.22
N CYS A 150 9.56 -27.08 -9.52
CA CYS A 150 9.71 -27.22 -8.06
C CYS A 150 11.18 -27.37 -7.66
N ARG A 151 11.95 -28.19 -8.39
CA ARG A 151 13.41 -28.32 -8.15
C ARG A 151 14.15 -27.01 -8.43
N THR A 152 13.83 -26.33 -9.53
CA THR A 152 14.49 -25.07 -9.91
C THR A 152 14.22 -23.95 -8.89
N LEU A 153 13.01 -23.92 -8.35
CA LEU A 153 12.56 -22.94 -7.36
C LEU A 153 12.87 -23.36 -5.91
N HIS A 154 13.55 -24.50 -5.71
CA HIS A 154 13.90 -25.05 -4.39
C HIS A 154 12.67 -25.25 -3.48
N VAL A 155 11.55 -25.69 -4.05
CA VAL A 155 10.39 -26.12 -3.27
C VAL A 155 10.79 -27.39 -2.52
N GLU A 156 10.75 -27.34 -1.18
CA GLU A 156 11.23 -28.43 -0.32
C GLU A 156 10.26 -29.60 -0.24
N ASP A 157 8.95 -29.31 -0.21
CA ASP A 157 7.89 -30.30 -0.03
C ASP A 157 6.92 -30.26 -1.22
N PHE A 158 7.01 -31.25 -2.10
CA PHE A 158 6.10 -31.44 -3.24
C PHE A 158 6.05 -32.91 -3.65
N GLY A 159 4.90 -33.34 -4.18
CA GLY A 159 4.69 -34.72 -4.62
C GLY A 159 3.44 -34.87 -5.48
N PHE A 160 3.25 -36.07 -6.03
CA PHE A 160 2.04 -36.49 -6.73
C PHE A 160 1.54 -37.77 -6.06
N GLU A 161 0.26 -37.82 -5.74
CA GLU A 161 -0.40 -38.97 -5.12
C GLU A 161 -1.31 -39.66 -6.15
N GLU A 162 -1.48 -40.98 -6.02
CA GLU A 162 -2.32 -41.84 -6.89
C GLU A 162 -3.64 -42.23 -6.20
#